data_AF-A0A1L7CJ81-F1
#
_entry.id   AF-A0A1L7CJ81-F1
#
_cell.length_a   1.000
_cell.length_b   1.000
_cell.length_c   1.000
_cell.angle_alpha   90.00
_cell.angle_beta   90.00
_cell.angle_gamma   90.00
#
_symmetry.space_group_name_H-M   'P 1'
#
loop_
_entity.id
_entity.type
_entity.pdbx_description
1 polymer ?
#
loop_
_entity_poly.entity_id
_entity_poly.type
_entity_poly.pdbx_seq_one_letter_code
_entity_poly.pdbx_strand_id
1 'polypeptide(L)'
;MGLQEYFAQLGRGVDLVAECSGLSAPDLEKMGASAQDAAELIGLHTIYFGPTPYSGKQRSAVNSARRNGHTLSTLHHIESFTRRVKEQRAAWNLRVELCATPSEQVTAVARRRLREMRAPREYCERVLLRQHPNGLATLTVTGNGLDMADAFRTIDHKRPGASFIARMLGKADAATTRTRVTTMVVLQLEDYGTILRRERDDVMVRTTSGAVITGAQLVERACANEGLVTIISRALGPVDLYRFERFASVKQRTMLAAEHPTCAWPGCNTPAERGQFHHLTPWSHGGETNVVNLVTLCSYHNGINEDDPNAPPRRGRLTRQGGTVVWQPPHTSR
;
A
#
# COMPACT_ATOMS: atom_id res chain seq x y z
N MET A 1 -34.20 -33.02 -24.20
CA MET A 1 -32.93 -32.67 -23.54
C MET A 1 -33.20 -32.48 -22.05
N GLY A 2 -32.58 -33.29 -21.20
CA GLY A 2 -32.69 -33.16 -19.73
C GLY A 2 -31.68 -32.16 -19.16
N LEU A 3 -31.88 -31.70 -17.91
CA LEU A 3 -30.96 -30.75 -17.25
C LEU A 3 -29.53 -31.29 -17.14
N GLN A 4 -29.35 -32.59 -16.92
CA GLN A 4 -28.04 -33.23 -16.84
C GLN A 4 -27.26 -33.12 -18.16
N GLU A 5 -27.97 -33.31 -19.28
CA GLU A 5 -27.42 -33.23 -20.63
C GLU A 5 -27.03 -31.78 -20.96
N TYR A 6 -27.87 -30.82 -20.56
CA TYR A 6 -27.57 -29.39 -20.67
C TYR A 6 -26.31 -28.99 -19.89
N PHE A 7 -26.18 -29.40 -18.61
CA PHE A 7 -24.99 -29.08 -17.81
C PHE A 7 -23.73 -29.79 -18.31
N ALA A 8 -23.85 -31.01 -18.86
CA ALA A 8 -22.74 -31.71 -19.49
C ALA A 8 -22.22 -30.95 -20.72
N GLN A 9 -23.10 -30.35 -21.52
CA GLN A 9 -22.70 -29.50 -22.65
C GLN A 9 -22.11 -28.16 -22.20
N LEU A 10 -22.64 -27.56 -21.13
CA LEU A 10 -22.09 -26.32 -20.58
C LEU A 10 -20.64 -26.45 -20.14
N GLY A 11 -20.24 -27.58 -19.56
CA GLY A 11 -18.86 -27.85 -19.15
C GLY A 11 -17.87 -28.01 -20.33
N ARG A 12 -18.36 -28.04 -21.57
CA ARG A 12 -17.57 -28.22 -22.79
C ARG A 12 -17.45 -26.93 -23.61
N GLY A 13 -17.48 -25.76 -22.96
CA GLY A 13 -17.48 -24.46 -23.62
C GLY A 13 -16.37 -24.29 -24.65
N VAL A 14 -15.14 -24.73 -24.35
CA VAL A 14 -14.02 -24.64 -25.31
C VAL A 14 -14.18 -25.55 -26.53
N ASP A 15 -14.85 -26.70 -26.39
CA ASP A 15 -15.13 -27.60 -27.52
C ASP A 15 -16.23 -27.03 -28.41
N LEU A 16 -17.27 -26.42 -27.83
CA LEU A 16 -18.30 -25.69 -28.60
C LEU A 16 -17.68 -24.57 -29.44
N VAL A 17 -16.71 -23.84 -28.89
CA VAL A 17 -15.95 -22.82 -29.63
C VAL A 17 -15.13 -23.45 -30.77
N ALA A 18 -14.64 -24.67 -30.62
CA ALA A 18 -13.88 -25.36 -31.65
C ALA A 18 -14.76 -25.71 -32.87
N GLU A 19 -16.04 -26.04 -32.65
CA GLU A 19 -17.01 -26.38 -33.69
C GLU A 19 -17.33 -25.21 -34.63
N CYS A 20 -17.01 -23.97 -34.25
CA CYS A 20 -17.13 -22.80 -35.12
C CYS A 20 -16.12 -22.77 -36.28
N SER A 21 -15.25 -23.78 -36.42
CA SER A 21 -14.24 -23.84 -37.47
C SER A 21 -14.89 -23.80 -38.86
N GLY A 22 -14.54 -22.78 -39.65
CA GLY A 22 -15.06 -22.58 -41.00
C GLY A 22 -16.48 -21.99 -41.07
N LEU A 23 -17.10 -21.65 -39.94
CA LEU A 23 -18.42 -21.02 -39.88
C LEU A 23 -18.28 -19.50 -39.72
N SER A 24 -19.21 -18.76 -40.33
CA SER A 24 -19.36 -17.31 -40.09
C SER A 24 -20.50 -17.04 -39.10
N ALA A 25 -20.55 -15.82 -38.54
CA ALA A 25 -21.66 -15.44 -37.64
C ALA A 25 -23.05 -15.61 -38.30
N PRO A 26 -23.28 -15.19 -39.57
CA PRO A 26 -24.53 -15.48 -40.28
C PRO A 26 -24.86 -16.97 -40.42
N ASP A 27 -23.86 -17.87 -40.48
CA ASP A 27 -24.11 -19.30 -40.56
C ASP A 27 -24.62 -19.85 -39.21
N LEU A 28 -24.06 -19.36 -38.10
CA LEU A 28 -24.55 -19.69 -36.76
C LEU A 28 -25.96 -19.14 -36.52
N GLU A 29 -26.28 -17.95 -37.03
CA GLU A 29 -27.63 -17.38 -36.96
C GLU A 29 -28.66 -18.24 -37.71
N LYS A 30 -28.31 -18.76 -38.88
CA LYS A 30 -29.16 -19.73 -39.62
C LYS A 30 -29.37 -21.03 -38.83
N MET A 31 -28.42 -21.39 -37.97
CA MET A 31 -28.53 -22.53 -37.05
C MET A 31 -29.35 -22.22 -35.79
N GLY A 32 -29.85 -20.98 -35.65
CA GLY A 32 -30.71 -20.55 -34.55
C GLY A 32 -29.99 -19.82 -33.41
N ALA A 33 -28.70 -19.49 -33.57
CA ALA A 33 -28.02 -18.61 -32.61
C ALA A 33 -28.56 -17.17 -32.71
N SER A 34 -28.59 -16.45 -31.58
CA SER A 34 -28.82 -15.01 -31.65
C SER A 34 -27.60 -14.31 -32.27
N ALA A 35 -27.78 -13.12 -32.84
CA ALA A 35 -26.67 -12.34 -33.38
C ALA A 35 -25.57 -12.07 -32.33
N GLN A 36 -25.97 -11.91 -31.05
CA GLN A 36 -25.02 -11.75 -29.95
C GLN A 36 -24.22 -13.03 -29.70
N ASP A 37 -24.90 -14.17 -29.57
CA ASP A 37 -24.23 -15.47 -29.32
C ASP A 37 -23.30 -15.85 -30.47
N ALA A 38 -23.73 -15.62 -31.72
CA ALA A 38 -22.92 -15.86 -32.91
C ALA A 38 -21.64 -15.02 -32.90
N ALA A 39 -21.73 -13.72 -32.60
CA ALA A 39 -20.58 -12.83 -32.51
C ALA A 39 -19.62 -13.22 -31.37
N GLU A 40 -20.19 -13.59 -30.21
CA GLU A 40 -19.43 -14.04 -29.04
C GLU A 40 -18.64 -15.34 -29.33
N LEU A 41 -19.29 -16.33 -29.94
CA LEU A 41 -18.67 -17.60 -30.34
C LEU A 41 -17.56 -17.42 -31.37
N ILE A 42 -17.81 -16.65 -32.43
CA ILE A 42 -16.79 -16.35 -33.46
C ILE A 42 -15.61 -15.57 -32.87
N GLY A 43 -15.88 -14.64 -31.95
CA GLY A 43 -14.85 -13.90 -31.23
C GLY A 43 -13.94 -14.82 -30.41
N LEU A 44 -14.53 -15.74 -29.64
CA LEU A 44 -13.77 -16.75 -28.91
C LEU A 44 -13.03 -17.71 -29.85
N HIS A 45 -13.64 -18.14 -30.96
CA HIS A 45 -13.02 -19.01 -31.94
C HIS A 45 -11.75 -18.38 -32.52
N THR A 46 -11.84 -17.10 -32.88
CA THR A 46 -10.70 -16.32 -33.38
C THR A 46 -9.54 -16.29 -32.37
N ILE A 47 -9.83 -16.23 -31.07
CA ILE A 47 -8.80 -16.20 -30.01
C ILE A 47 -8.21 -17.59 -29.76
N TYR A 48 -9.05 -18.61 -29.59
CA TYR A 48 -8.64 -19.93 -29.11
C TYR A 48 -8.23 -20.90 -30.22
N PHE A 49 -8.68 -20.68 -31.45
CA PHE A 49 -8.43 -21.55 -32.61
C PHE A 49 -7.99 -20.79 -33.88
N GLY A 50 -8.07 -19.46 -33.88
CA GLY A 50 -7.58 -18.63 -34.98
C GLY A 50 -6.05 -18.53 -35.07
N PRO A 51 -5.52 -17.98 -36.17
CA PRO A 51 -4.08 -17.85 -36.38
C PRO A 51 -3.44 -16.88 -35.37
N THR A 52 -2.32 -17.30 -34.76
CA THR A 52 -1.57 -16.47 -33.81
C THR A 52 -0.09 -16.84 -33.76
N PRO A 53 0.84 -15.88 -33.56
CA PRO A 53 2.25 -16.18 -33.33
C PRO A 53 2.51 -16.92 -32.00
N TYR A 54 1.52 -16.99 -31.11
CA TYR A 54 1.63 -17.64 -29.79
C TYR A 54 0.98 -19.02 -29.75
N SER A 55 1.08 -19.81 -30.82
CA SER A 55 0.40 -21.10 -30.99
C SER A 55 0.63 -22.09 -29.83
N GLY A 56 1.83 -22.10 -29.23
CA GLY A 56 2.11 -22.92 -28.04
C GLY A 56 1.29 -22.49 -26.81
N LYS A 57 1.10 -21.19 -26.60
CA LYS A 57 0.26 -20.65 -25.51
C LYS A 57 -1.22 -20.85 -25.79
N GLN A 58 -1.64 -20.69 -27.05
CA GLN A 58 -3.00 -21.00 -27.48
C GLN A 58 -3.36 -22.45 -27.17
N ARG A 59 -2.51 -23.41 -27.59
CA ARG A 59 -2.70 -24.83 -27.29
C ARG A 59 -2.76 -25.10 -25.78
N SER A 60 -1.87 -24.48 -25.01
CA SER A 60 -1.89 -24.62 -23.55
C SER A 60 -3.16 -24.07 -22.91
N ALA A 61 -3.66 -22.92 -23.39
CA ALA A 61 -4.89 -22.31 -22.89
C ALA A 61 -6.10 -23.21 -23.21
N VAL A 62 -6.22 -23.70 -24.45
CA VAL A 62 -7.29 -24.63 -24.86
C VAL A 62 -7.26 -25.91 -24.02
N ASN A 63 -6.09 -26.54 -23.87
CA ASN A 63 -5.96 -27.78 -23.10
C ASN A 63 -6.29 -27.60 -21.61
N SER A 64 -5.89 -26.46 -21.03
CA SER A 64 -6.22 -26.14 -19.65
C SER A 64 -7.71 -25.81 -19.47
N ALA A 65 -8.30 -25.06 -20.39
CA ALA A 65 -9.73 -24.77 -20.36
C ALA A 65 -10.58 -26.04 -20.49
N ARG A 66 -10.17 -26.99 -21.34
CA ARG A 66 -10.81 -28.30 -21.47
C ARG A 66 -10.70 -29.11 -20.18
N ARG A 67 -9.52 -29.18 -19.57
CA ARG A 67 -9.30 -29.91 -18.31
C ARG A 67 -10.11 -29.34 -17.14
N ASN A 68 -10.27 -28.02 -17.08
CA ASN A 68 -11.04 -27.36 -16.04
C ASN A 68 -12.54 -27.31 -16.33
N GLY A 69 -13.00 -27.82 -17.49
CA GLY A 69 -14.41 -27.79 -17.86
C GLY A 69 -14.97 -26.37 -18.02
N HIS A 70 -14.17 -25.44 -18.55
CA HIS A 70 -14.57 -24.03 -18.65
C HIS A 70 -15.77 -23.84 -19.59
N THR A 71 -16.82 -23.23 -19.06
CA THR A 71 -18.02 -22.81 -19.80
C THR A 71 -17.72 -21.62 -20.72
N LEU A 72 -18.60 -21.35 -21.68
CA LEU A 72 -18.51 -20.13 -22.51
C LEU A 72 -18.44 -18.85 -21.67
N SER A 73 -19.28 -18.76 -20.63
CA SER A 73 -19.28 -17.63 -19.69
C SER A 73 -17.93 -17.46 -18.98
N THR A 74 -17.27 -18.57 -18.63
CA THR A 74 -15.94 -18.53 -18.00
C THR A 74 -14.88 -18.04 -19.00
N LEU A 75 -14.92 -18.50 -20.25
CA LEU A 75 -14.01 -18.04 -21.30
C LEU A 75 -14.17 -16.53 -21.58
N HIS A 76 -15.40 -16.04 -21.70
CA HIS A 76 -15.66 -14.60 -21.83
C HIS A 76 -15.16 -13.80 -20.63
N HIS A 77 -15.35 -14.33 -19.42
CA HIS A 77 -14.86 -13.70 -18.20
C HIS A 77 -13.33 -13.60 -18.18
N ILE A 78 -12.63 -14.65 -18.61
CA ILE A 78 -11.17 -14.64 -18.80
C ILE A 78 -10.78 -13.54 -19.81
N GLU A 79 -11.44 -13.48 -20.95
CA GLU A 79 -11.12 -12.49 -21.99
C GLU A 79 -11.40 -11.04 -21.56
N SER A 80 -12.37 -10.83 -20.66
CA SER A 80 -12.63 -9.52 -20.06
C SER A 80 -11.41 -8.96 -19.30
N PHE A 81 -10.57 -9.84 -18.74
CA PHE A 81 -9.33 -9.46 -18.04
C PHE A 81 -8.14 -9.36 -18.98
N THR A 82 -7.95 -10.33 -19.88
CA THR A 82 -6.81 -10.36 -20.81
C THR A 82 -6.80 -9.12 -21.72
N ARG A 83 -7.98 -8.65 -22.16
CA ARG A 83 -8.17 -7.40 -22.94
C ARG A 83 -7.57 -6.16 -22.27
N ARG A 84 -7.42 -6.15 -20.94
CA ARG A 84 -6.92 -4.99 -20.19
C ARG A 84 -5.39 -4.86 -20.26
N VAL A 85 -4.71 -5.90 -20.76
CA VAL A 85 -3.25 -5.96 -20.89
C VAL A 85 -2.88 -5.54 -22.31
N LYS A 86 -2.14 -4.44 -22.44
CA LYS A 86 -1.76 -3.87 -23.75
C LYS A 86 -0.69 -4.69 -24.47
N GLU A 87 0.24 -5.27 -23.72
CA GLU A 87 1.32 -6.08 -24.29
C GLU A 87 0.82 -7.50 -24.62
N GLN A 88 0.91 -7.90 -25.90
CA GLN A 88 0.34 -9.17 -26.37
C GLN A 88 0.92 -10.40 -25.66
N ARG A 89 2.24 -10.45 -25.44
CA ARG A 89 2.89 -11.60 -24.77
C ARG A 89 2.41 -11.74 -23.34
N ALA A 90 2.30 -10.62 -22.61
CA ALA A 90 1.76 -10.60 -21.26
C ALA A 90 0.28 -10.98 -21.22
N ALA A 91 -0.53 -10.53 -22.18
CA ALA A 91 -1.93 -10.94 -22.31
C ALA A 91 -2.07 -12.46 -22.51
N TRP A 92 -1.21 -13.06 -23.34
CA TRP A 92 -1.18 -14.52 -23.52
C TRP A 92 -0.69 -15.29 -22.29
N ASN A 93 0.30 -14.76 -21.56
CA ASN A 93 0.72 -15.35 -20.28
C ASN A 93 -0.45 -15.38 -19.29
N LEU A 94 -1.16 -14.26 -19.16
CA LEU A 94 -2.33 -14.15 -18.31
C LEU A 94 -3.44 -15.11 -18.76
N ARG A 95 -3.73 -15.19 -20.06
CA ARG A 95 -4.74 -16.11 -20.60
C ARG A 95 -4.46 -17.56 -20.23
N VAL A 96 -3.22 -18.02 -20.45
CA VAL A 96 -2.82 -19.40 -20.12
C VAL A 96 -3.00 -19.69 -18.63
N GLU A 97 -2.57 -18.76 -17.77
CA GLU A 97 -2.72 -18.90 -16.32
C GLU A 97 -4.19 -18.96 -15.90
N LEU A 98 -5.03 -18.08 -16.44
CA LEU A 98 -6.45 -18.06 -16.12
C LEU A 98 -7.20 -19.29 -16.65
N CYS A 99 -6.87 -19.77 -17.85
CA CYS A 99 -7.43 -21.03 -18.35
C CYS A 99 -6.99 -22.25 -17.51
N ALA A 100 -5.80 -22.19 -16.89
CA ALA A 100 -5.31 -23.21 -15.95
C ALA A 100 -5.89 -23.09 -14.54
N THR A 101 -6.58 -21.99 -14.23
CA THR A 101 -7.20 -21.74 -12.93
C THR A 101 -8.63 -22.28 -12.91
N PRO A 102 -9.09 -22.95 -11.84
CA PRO A 102 -10.50 -23.31 -11.65
C PRO A 102 -11.43 -22.08 -11.77
N SER A 103 -12.63 -22.28 -12.33
CA SER A 103 -13.53 -21.18 -12.73
C SER A 103 -13.89 -20.24 -11.57
N GLU A 104 -14.03 -20.78 -10.35
CA GLU A 104 -14.34 -20.03 -9.13
C GLU A 104 -13.19 -19.12 -8.66
N GLN A 105 -11.95 -19.40 -9.08
CA GLN A 105 -10.75 -18.66 -8.67
C GLN A 105 -10.26 -17.66 -9.72
N VAL A 106 -10.77 -17.72 -10.97
CA VAL A 106 -10.35 -16.86 -12.09
C VAL A 106 -10.33 -15.37 -11.71
N THR A 107 -11.38 -14.88 -11.06
CA THR A 107 -11.50 -13.47 -10.67
C THR A 107 -10.40 -13.03 -9.70
N ALA A 108 -10.10 -13.86 -8.71
CA ALA A 108 -9.11 -13.55 -7.68
C ALA A 108 -7.70 -13.50 -8.30
N VAL A 109 -7.35 -14.53 -9.09
CA VAL A 109 -6.05 -14.62 -9.78
C VAL A 109 -5.88 -13.47 -10.77
N ALA A 110 -6.89 -13.19 -11.61
CA ALA A 110 -6.84 -12.12 -12.59
C ALA A 110 -6.61 -10.74 -11.95
N ARG A 111 -7.34 -10.42 -10.87
CA ARG A 111 -7.19 -9.14 -10.17
C ARG A 111 -5.81 -9.00 -9.53
N ARG A 112 -5.25 -10.08 -8.97
CA ARG A 112 -3.89 -10.08 -8.43
C ARG A 112 -2.87 -9.78 -9.53
N ARG A 113 -2.89 -10.54 -10.63
CA ARG A 113 -1.97 -10.36 -11.76
C ARG A 113 -2.05 -8.97 -12.40
N LEU A 114 -3.26 -8.45 -12.59
CA LEU A 114 -3.43 -7.10 -13.14
C LEU A 114 -2.90 -5.99 -12.22
N ARG A 115 -2.80 -6.23 -10.90
CA ARG A 115 -2.15 -5.29 -9.97
C ARG A 115 -0.64 -5.38 -10.08
N GLU A 116 -0.08 -6.59 -10.15
CA GLU A 116 1.35 -6.83 -10.33
C GLU A 116 1.88 -6.22 -11.64
N MET A 117 1.09 -6.26 -12.70
CA MET A 117 1.44 -5.68 -14.01
C MET A 117 1.37 -4.14 -14.07
N ARG A 118 0.81 -3.48 -13.05
CA ARG A 118 0.77 -2.01 -13.04
C ARG A 118 2.14 -1.47 -12.62
N ALA A 119 2.80 -0.77 -13.54
CA ALA A 119 3.97 0.02 -13.20
C ALA A 119 3.66 0.99 -12.04
N PRO A 120 4.58 1.19 -11.08
CA PRO A 120 4.45 2.22 -10.06
C PRO A 120 4.20 3.57 -10.73
N ARG A 121 3.31 4.37 -10.15
CA ARG A 121 3.11 5.74 -10.63
C ARG A 121 4.34 6.57 -10.26
N GLU A 122 5.07 7.01 -11.26
CA GLU A 122 6.04 8.10 -11.09
C GLU A 122 5.26 9.42 -10.94
N TYR A 123 5.58 10.16 -9.88
CA TYR A 123 5.02 11.49 -9.64
C TYR A 123 5.97 12.53 -10.20
N CYS A 124 5.47 13.42 -11.06
CA CYS A 124 6.19 14.58 -11.55
C CYS A 124 5.58 15.86 -10.98
N GLU A 125 6.40 16.91 -10.92
CA GLU A 125 5.94 18.26 -10.59
C GLU A 125 4.83 18.67 -11.58
N ARG A 126 3.72 19.19 -11.05
CA ARG A 126 2.58 19.60 -11.87
C ARG A 126 1.66 20.55 -11.13
N VAL A 127 0.96 21.36 -11.91
CA VAL A 127 -0.16 22.19 -11.46
C VAL A 127 -1.36 21.89 -12.35
N LEU A 128 -2.51 21.61 -11.74
CA LEU A 128 -3.75 21.31 -12.44
C LEU A 128 -4.90 22.11 -11.86
N LEU A 129 -5.62 22.84 -12.71
CA LEU A 129 -6.83 23.56 -12.34
C LEU A 129 -8.05 22.86 -12.96
N ARG A 130 -9.01 22.48 -12.11
CA ARG A 130 -10.31 21.94 -12.54
C ARG A 130 -11.41 22.89 -12.11
N GLN A 131 -12.21 23.37 -13.06
CA GLN A 131 -13.42 24.14 -12.76
C GLN A 131 -14.63 23.23 -12.56
N HIS A 132 -15.56 23.67 -11.71
CA HIS A 132 -16.79 22.95 -11.38
C HIS A 132 -18.02 23.77 -11.77
N PRO A 133 -19.16 23.13 -12.10
CA PRO A 133 -20.37 23.84 -12.54
C PRO A 133 -20.95 24.83 -11.52
N ASN A 134 -20.65 24.66 -10.23
CA ASN A 134 -21.12 25.53 -9.15
C ASN A 134 -20.25 26.78 -8.94
N GLY A 135 -19.37 27.11 -9.90
CA GLY A 135 -18.47 28.27 -9.83
C GLY A 135 -17.24 28.06 -8.95
N LEU A 136 -17.06 26.88 -8.35
CA LEU A 136 -15.85 26.54 -7.60
C LEU A 136 -14.77 25.98 -8.53
N ALA A 137 -13.52 26.02 -8.08
CA ALA A 137 -12.41 25.37 -8.77
C ALA A 137 -11.49 24.65 -7.78
N THR A 138 -10.85 23.57 -8.25
CA THR A 138 -9.83 22.83 -7.52
C THR A 138 -8.48 23.06 -8.17
N LEU A 139 -7.53 23.60 -7.40
CA LEU A 139 -6.12 23.65 -7.76
C LEU A 139 -5.40 22.46 -7.12
N THR A 140 -4.77 21.61 -7.93
CA THR A 140 -3.91 20.52 -7.47
C THR A 140 -2.48 20.86 -7.82
N VAL A 141 -1.62 20.98 -6.80
CA VAL A 141 -0.18 21.20 -6.95
C VAL A 141 0.57 19.95 -6.50
N THR A 142 1.56 19.53 -7.26
CA THR A 142 2.55 18.52 -6.89
C THR A 142 3.90 19.18 -7.08
N GLY A 143 4.69 19.28 -6.01
CA GLY A 143 6.02 19.91 -6.00
C GLY A 143 6.96 19.19 -5.03
N ASN A 144 8.09 19.82 -4.71
CA ASN A 144 9.04 19.28 -3.74
C ASN A 144 8.37 19.01 -2.39
N GLY A 145 8.61 17.84 -1.80
CA GLY A 145 7.96 17.42 -0.56
C GLY A 145 8.17 18.37 0.62
N LEU A 146 9.35 19.01 0.70
CA LEU A 146 9.68 19.97 1.76
C LEU A 146 8.87 21.26 1.59
N ASP A 147 8.90 21.85 0.39
CA ASP A 147 8.15 23.07 0.08
C ASP A 147 6.64 22.86 0.26
N MET A 148 6.12 21.70 -0.15
CA MET A 148 4.70 21.37 0.02
C MET A 148 4.32 21.16 1.49
N ALA A 149 5.21 20.59 2.31
CA ALA A 149 4.99 20.45 3.74
C ALA A 149 4.98 21.81 4.44
N ASP A 150 5.92 22.69 4.12
CA ASP A 150 6.00 24.03 4.70
C ASP A 150 4.82 24.90 4.26
N ALA A 151 4.43 24.86 2.99
CA ALA A 151 3.23 25.52 2.51
C ALA A 151 1.98 25.03 3.27
N PHE A 152 1.82 23.72 3.44
CA PHE A 152 0.67 23.13 4.13
C PHE A 152 0.58 23.52 5.60
N ARG A 153 1.70 23.59 6.33
CA ARG A 153 1.73 23.99 7.75
C ARG A 153 1.20 25.40 8.01
N THR A 154 1.25 26.26 7.00
CA THR A 154 0.77 27.65 7.13
C THR A 154 -0.73 27.82 6.88
N ILE A 155 -1.43 26.75 6.51
CA ILE A 155 -2.86 26.77 6.21
C ILE A 155 -3.67 26.67 7.51
N ASP A 156 -4.64 27.57 7.70
CA ASP A 156 -5.61 27.44 8.79
C ASP A 156 -6.57 26.28 8.49
N HIS A 157 -6.50 25.22 9.30
CA HIS A 157 -7.33 24.02 9.14
C HIS A 157 -8.83 24.25 9.37
N LYS A 158 -9.25 25.35 10.02
CA LYS A 158 -10.67 25.73 10.11
C LYS A 158 -11.18 26.37 8.82
N ARG A 159 -10.29 27.01 8.05
CA ARG A 159 -10.60 27.71 6.79
C ARG A 159 -9.54 27.43 5.72
N PRO A 160 -9.38 26.17 5.27
CA PRO A 160 -8.20 25.77 4.51
C PRO A 160 -8.12 26.43 3.13
N GLY A 161 -9.23 26.50 2.38
CA GLY A 161 -9.24 27.12 1.06
C GLY A 161 -9.00 28.63 1.11
N ALA A 162 -9.66 29.33 2.03
CA ALA A 162 -9.56 30.78 2.14
C ALA A 162 -8.17 31.22 2.62
N SER A 163 -7.59 30.53 3.62
CA SER A 163 -6.25 30.85 4.13
C SER A 163 -5.15 30.53 3.12
N PHE A 164 -5.25 29.39 2.42
CA PHE A 164 -4.33 29.04 1.35
C PHE A 164 -4.34 30.09 0.22
N ILE A 165 -5.53 30.47 -0.27
CA ILE A 165 -5.67 31.47 -1.34
C ILE A 165 -5.16 32.85 -0.89
N ALA A 166 -5.49 33.28 0.32
CA ALA A 166 -5.02 34.56 0.86
C ALA A 166 -3.48 34.60 0.90
N ARG A 167 -2.83 33.50 1.31
CA ARG A 167 -1.37 33.43 1.38
C ARG A 167 -0.72 33.33 -0.01
N MET A 168 -1.28 32.55 -0.92
CA MET A 168 -0.82 32.45 -2.31
C MET A 168 -0.92 33.78 -3.07
N LEU A 169 -1.96 34.58 -2.78
CA LEU A 169 -2.16 35.89 -3.40
C LEU A 169 -1.46 37.04 -2.65
N GLY A 170 -0.64 36.74 -1.64
CA GLY A 170 0.07 37.76 -0.85
C GLY A 170 -0.83 38.66 0.00
N LYS A 171 -2.07 38.23 0.27
CA LYS A 171 -3.10 38.94 1.05
C LYS A 171 -3.18 38.48 2.51
N ALA A 172 -2.22 37.69 2.98
CA ALA A 172 -2.15 37.23 4.36
C ALA A 172 -1.25 38.16 5.18
N ASP A 173 -1.71 38.57 6.37
CA ASP A 173 -0.91 39.38 7.29
C ASP A 173 0.41 38.67 7.65
N ALA A 174 1.50 39.43 7.64
CA ALA A 174 2.88 38.98 7.90
C ALA A 174 3.10 38.38 9.31
N ALA A 175 2.08 38.39 10.17
CA ALA A 175 2.10 37.84 11.52
C ALA A 175 1.64 36.37 11.54
N THR A 176 2.39 35.48 10.90
CA THR A 176 2.25 34.03 11.13
C THR A 176 3.63 33.45 11.40
N THR A 177 3.94 33.43 12.69
CA THR A 177 4.85 32.53 13.41
C THR A 177 6.03 32.02 12.60
N ARG A 178 7.24 32.53 12.87
CA ARG A 178 8.50 31.86 12.48
C ARG A 178 8.40 30.40 12.92
N THR A 179 8.15 29.52 11.96
CA THR A 179 8.16 28.08 12.18
C THR A 179 9.57 27.73 12.60
N ARG A 180 9.74 27.38 13.88
CA ARG A 180 11.02 26.85 14.35
C ARG A 180 11.15 25.47 13.71
N VAL A 181 11.88 25.38 12.60
CA VAL A 181 12.30 24.10 12.05
C VAL A 181 13.03 23.39 13.18
N THR A 182 12.39 22.37 13.73
CA THR A 182 13.02 21.54 14.73
C THR A 182 13.89 20.57 13.95
N THR A 183 15.15 20.94 13.74
CA THR A 183 16.14 20.03 13.16
C THR A 183 16.30 18.85 14.12
N MET A 184 15.84 17.68 13.70
CA MET A 184 15.96 16.43 14.43
C MET A 184 17.06 15.63 13.78
N VAL A 185 18.14 15.39 14.51
CA VAL A 185 19.21 14.47 14.10
C VAL A 185 18.97 13.16 14.82
N VAL A 186 18.71 12.09 14.07
CA VAL A 186 18.53 10.74 14.62
C VAL A 186 19.89 10.06 14.61
N LEU A 187 20.48 9.88 15.79
CA LEU A 187 21.71 9.14 15.98
C LEU A 187 21.37 7.74 16.51
N GLN A 188 21.82 6.70 15.81
CA GLN A 188 21.69 5.34 16.33
C GLN A 188 22.81 5.12 17.34
N LEU A 189 22.45 4.68 18.54
CA LEU A 189 23.41 4.58 19.64
C LEU A 189 24.59 3.65 19.29
N GLU A 190 24.35 2.57 18.55
CA GLU A 190 25.38 1.60 18.14
C GLU A 190 26.49 2.13 17.24
N ASP A 191 26.24 3.25 16.55
CA ASP A 191 27.28 3.93 15.77
C ASP A 191 28.30 4.65 16.68
N TYR A 192 27.95 4.89 17.95
CA TYR A 192 28.73 5.75 18.85
C TYR A 192 29.01 5.13 20.23
N GLY A 193 28.30 4.07 20.64
CA GLY A 193 28.48 3.44 21.94
C GLY A 193 27.48 2.35 22.33
N THR A 194 27.52 1.94 23.60
CA THR A 194 26.67 0.89 24.19
C THR A 194 26.07 1.38 25.51
N ILE A 195 24.80 1.08 25.77
CA ILE A 195 24.16 1.36 27.07
C ILE A 195 24.77 0.42 28.12
N LEU A 196 25.29 0.98 29.20
CA LEU A 196 25.80 0.19 30.33
C LEU A 196 24.73 -0.04 31.38
N ARG A 197 24.15 1.05 31.86
CA ARG A 197 23.16 1.08 32.94
C ARG A 197 22.49 2.44 32.98
N ARG A 198 21.38 2.51 33.71
CA ARG A 198 20.69 3.76 34.00
C ARG A 198 21.04 4.23 35.41
N GLU A 199 21.26 5.53 35.57
CA GLU A 199 21.41 6.16 36.89
C GLU A 199 20.51 7.40 36.96
N ARG A 200 19.58 7.41 37.93
CA ARG A 200 18.57 8.46 38.09
C ARG A 200 17.80 8.71 36.78
N ASP A 201 17.98 9.89 36.18
CA ASP A 201 17.26 10.41 35.01
C ASP A 201 18.11 10.39 33.72
N ASP A 202 19.28 9.74 33.70
CA ASP A 202 20.16 9.68 32.52
C ASP A 202 20.69 8.25 32.26
N VAL A 203 21.11 8.01 31.01
CA VAL A 203 21.69 6.74 30.56
C VAL A 203 23.21 6.84 30.55
N MET A 204 23.89 5.83 31.10
CA MET A 204 25.34 5.73 31.00
C MET A 204 25.70 4.99 29.71
N VAL A 205 26.45 5.67 28.83
CA VAL A 205 26.87 5.18 27.52
C VAL A 205 28.38 4.97 27.53
N ARG A 206 28.82 3.79 27.09
CA ARG A 206 30.22 3.54 26.74
C ARG A 206 30.45 3.89 25.28
N THR A 207 31.29 4.87 24.98
CA THR A 207 31.58 5.28 23.61
C THR A 207 32.53 4.31 22.90
N THR A 208 32.66 4.46 21.58
CA THR A 208 33.65 3.74 20.76
C THR A 208 35.11 3.99 21.17
N SER A 209 35.39 5.10 21.86
CA SER A 209 36.70 5.38 22.47
C SER A 209 36.91 4.70 23.83
N GLY A 210 35.93 3.94 24.32
CA GLY A 210 35.97 3.28 25.63
C GLY A 210 35.62 4.19 26.80
N ALA A 211 35.36 5.49 26.56
CA ALA A 211 34.94 6.42 27.60
C ALA A 211 33.51 6.11 28.07
N VAL A 212 33.24 6.28 29.36
CA VAL A 212 31.89 6.17 29.91
C VAL A 212 31.38 7.58 30.19
N ILE A 213 30.32 7.97 29.49
CA ILE A 213 29.72 9.31 29.55
C ILE A 213 28.20 9.19 29.73
N THR A 214 27.54 10.27 30.12
CA THR A 214 26.06 10.29 30.17
C THR A 214 25.45 10.53 28.79
N GLY A 215 24.15 10.27 28.64
CA GLY A 215 23.40 10.59 27.42
C GLY A 215 23.45 12.09 27.11
N ALA A 216 23.34 12.95 28.11
CA ALA A 216 23.49 14.40 27.96
C ALA A 216 24.88 14.79 27.41
N GLN A 217 25.96 14.19 27.93
CA GLN A 217 27.32 14.44 27.45
C GLN A 217 27.56 13.93 26.03
N LEU A 218 26.91 12.84 25.64
CA LEU A 218 26.94 12.34 24.26
C LEU A 218 26.25 13.32 23.30
N VAL A 219 25.08 13.84 23.70
CA VAL A 219 24.31 14.84 22.93
C VAL A 219 25.08 16.15 22.76
N GLU A 220 25.69 16.65 23.82
CA GLU A 220 26.51 17.88 23.81
C GLU A 220 27.73 17.75 22.89
N ARG A 221 28.33 16.55 22.81
CA ARG A 221 29.45 16.28 21.90
C ARG A 221 29.03 16.08 20.45
N ALA A 222 27.83 15.54 20.22
CA ALA A 222 27.34 15.22 18.88
C ALA A 222 26.70 16.41 18.16
N CYS A 223 26.33 17.48 18.86
CA CYS A 223 25.64 18.64 18.30
C CYS A 223 26.20 19.97 18.80
N ALA A 224 26.39 20.93 17.88
CA ALA A 224 26.79 22.30 18.21
C ALA A 224 25.58 23.11 18.71
N ASN A 225 25.26 23.03 20.00
CA ASN A 225 24.36 23.91 20.78
C ASN A 225 22.94 24.24 20.27
N GLU A 226 22.49 23.75 19.11
CA GLU A 226 21.14 23.97 18.59
C GLU A 226 20.54 22.67 17.98
N GLY A 227 19.44 22.17 18.54
CA GLY A 227 18.70 21.01 18.02
C GLY A 227 17.99 20.19 19.10
N LEU A 228 17.10 19.28 18.70
CA LEU A 228 16.59 18.20 19.57
C LEU A 228 17.27 16.89 19.15
N VAL A 229 17.94 16.24 20.10
CA VAL A 229 18.57 14.94 19.90
C VAL A 229 17.81 13.89 20.70
N THR A 230 17.50 12.76 20.07
CA THR A 230 16.97 11.58 20.74
C THR A 230 17.91 10.41 20.54
N ILE A 231 18.15 9.65 21.60
CA ILE A 231 18.95 8.43 21.55
C ILE A 231 17.99 7.27 21.36
N ILE A 232 18.13 6.57 20.23
CA ILE A 232 17.35 5.38 19.91
C ILE A 232 18.30 4.19 19.99
N SER A 233 18.01 3.25 20.90
CA SER A 233 18.69 1.97 20.95
C SER A 233 18.03 1.03 19.95
N ARG A 234 18.80 0.31 19.14
CA ARG A 234 18.23 -0.72 18.27
C ARG A 234 17.62 -1.87 19.03
N ALA A 235 18.13 -2.21 20.21
CA ALA A 235 17.57 -3.28 21.03
C ALA A 235 16.33 -2.83 21.82
N LEU A 236 16.31 -1.57 22.28
CA LEU A 236 15.32 -1.09 23.25
C LEU A 236 14.31 -0.08 22.67
N GLY A 237 14.53 0.42 21.46
CA GLY A 237 13.82 1.59 20.94
C GLY A 237 14.24 2.87 21.68
N PRO A 238 13.41 3.93 21.64
CA PRO A 238 13.64 5.16 22.41
C PRO A 238 13.57 4.91 23.93
N VAL A 239 14.51 5.48 24.70
CA VAL A 239 14.95 4.85 25.97
C VAL A 239 14.29 5.36 27.29
N ASP A 240 13.36 6.34 27.32
CA ASP A 240 12.62 6.73 28.58
C ASP A 240 11.26 7.45 28.36
N LEU A 241 10.17 7.46 29.19
CA LEU A 241 9.85 7.10 30.61
C LEU A 241 8.30 6.84 30.80
N TYR A 242 7.89 6.30 31.97
CA TYR A 242 6.62 5.66 32.41
C TYR A 242 5.36 6.53 32.72
N ARG A 243 4.22 5.86 33.03
CA ARG A 243 2.78 6.14 32.74
C ARG A 243 1.90 6.59 33.94
N PHE A 244 0.86 7.39 33.65
CA PHE A 244 -0.49 7.30 34.26
C PHE A 244 -1.67 7.46 33.27
N GLU A 245 -1.45 7.77 31.98
CA GLU A 245 -2.53 8.13 31.05
C GLU A 245 -2.52 7.34 29.72
N ARG A 246 -3.67 7.33 29.03
CA ARG A 246 -3.89 6.62 27.77
C ARG A 246 -3.17 7.26 26.58
N PHE A 247 -2.95 8.57 26.59
CA PHE A 247 -2.43 9.32 25.45
C PHE A 247 -0.92 9.61 25.55
N ALA A 248 -0.23 9.59 24.41
CA ALA A 248 1.19 9.88 24.34
C ALA A 248 1.49 11.36 24.65
N SER A 249 2.45 11.61 25.55
CA SER A 249 2.95 12.94 25.90
C SER A 249 3.73 13.59 24.75
N VAL A 250 3.90 14.92 24.76
CA VAL A 250 4.65 15.63 23.71
C VAL A 250 6.05 15.04 23.49
N LYS A 251 6.75 14.66 24.57
CA LYS A 251 8.06 14.01 24.49
C LYS A 251 7.99 12.66 23.76
N GLN A 252 7.01 11.82 24.09
CA GLN A 252 6.81 10.52 23.43
C GLN A 252 6.45 10.70 21.95
N ARG A 253 5.65 11.71 21.62
CA ARG A 253 5.29 12.05 20.23
C ARG A 253 6.51 12.47 19.42
N THR A 254 7.38 13.30 19.99
CA THR A 254 8.64 13.71 19.34
C THR A 254 9.58 12.52 19.14
N MET A 255 9.72 11.64 20.14
CA MET A 255 10.55 10.43 20.04
C MET A 255 10.04 9.46 18.96
N LEU A 256 8.73 9.25 18.89
CA LEU A 256 8.10 8.38 17.89
C LEU A 256 8.15 8.98 16.47
N ALA A 257 8.06 10.31 16.35
CA ALA A 257 8.27 11.00 15.08
C ALA A 257 9.74 10.95 14.62
N ALA A 258 10.69 10.89 15.55
CA ALA A 258 12.10 10.68 15.24
C ALA A 258 12.36 9.25 14.75
N GLU A 259 11.79 8.25 15.44
CA GLU A 259 11.92 6.83 15.08
C GLU A 259 11.23 6.52 13.74
N HIS A 260 10.06 7.12 13.52
CA HIS A 260 9.27 6.96 12.31
C HIS A 260 8.80 8.33 11.81
N PRO A 261 9.60 9.01 10.94
CA PRO A 261 9.26 10.33 10.41
C PRO A 261 8.05 10.31 9.48
N THR A 262 7.70 9.14 8.97
CA THR A 262 6.45 8.85 8.27
C THR A 262 5.74 7.66 8.93
N CYS A 263 4.47 7.47 8.59
CA CYS A 263 3.70 6.28 8.94
C CYS A 263 4.53 5.00 8.77
N ALA A 264 4.66 4.22 9.84
CA ALA A 264 5.49 3.01 9.86
C ALA A 264 4.94 1.86 8.99
N TRP A 265 3.76 2.05 8.39
CA TRP A 265 3.22 1.10 7.43
C TRP A 265 4.02 1.12 6.12
N PRO A 266 4.41 -0.05 5.56
CA PRO A 266 5.25 -0.11 4.36
C PRO A 266 4.70 0.71 3.20
N GLY A 267 5.55 1.58 2.64
CA GLY A 267 5.23 2.43 1.49
C GLY A 267 4.30 3.61 1.81
N CYS A 268 3.96 3.86 3.08
CA CYS A 268 3.15 5.02 3.46
C CYS A 268 4.03 6.24 3.78
N ASN A 269 3.85 7.32 3.01
CA ASN A 269 4.59 8.56 3.17
C ASN A 269 3.82 9.65 3.94
N THR A 270 2.79 9.28 4.72
CA THR A 270 2.12 10.27 5.58
C THR A 270 3.09 10.69 6.69
N PRO A 271 3.39 11.99 6.86
CA PRO A 271 4.33 12.47 7.86
C PRO A 271 3.81 12.19 9.27
N ALA A 272 4.73 11.97 10.21
CA ALA A 272 4.43 11.67 11.61
C ALA A 272 3.56 12.73 12.29
N GLU A 273 3.69 13.99 11.89
CA GLU A 273 2.85 15.11 12.37
C GLU A 273 1.35 14.90 12.10
N ARG A 274 1.01 14.13 11.06
CA ARG A 274 -0.37 13.74 10.72
C ARG A 274 -0.69 12.30 11.15
N GLY A 275 0.22 11.69 11.89
CA GLY A 275 0.09 10.36 12.44
C GLY A 275 -0.68 10.35 13.77
N GLN A 276 -1.22 9.18 14.06
CA GLN A 276 -1.77 8.76 15.33
C GLN A 276 -0.75 7.79 15.96
N PHE A 277 -0.72 7.77 17.29
CA PHE A 277 0.17 6.87 18.02
C PHE A 277 -0.59 5.60 18.36
N HIS A 278 -0.17 4.53 17.71
CA HIS A 278 -0.77 3.22 17.76
C HIS A 278 -0.04 2.34 18.77
N HIS A 279 -0.78 1.54 19.54
CA HIS A 279 -0.23 0.58 20.49
C HIS A 279 0.04 -0.76 19.82
N LEU A 280 1.29 -1.23 19.79
CA LEU A 280 1.65 -2.54 19.21
C LEU A 280 0.98 -3.71 19.96
N THR A 281 1.00 -3.64 21.29
CA THR A 281 0.12 -4.40 22.18
C THR A 281 -1.01 -3.47 22.58
N PRO A 282 -2.28 -3.73 22.19
CA PRO A 282 -3.35 -2.79 22.45
C PRO A 282 -3.55 -2.50 23.94
N TRP A 283 -3.93 -1.26 24.26
CA TRP A 283 -4.25 -0.87 25.63
C TRP A 283 -5.32 -1.76 26.28
N SER A 284 -6.35 -2.16 25.52
CA SER A 284 -7.42 -3.05 25.99
C SER A 284 -6.92 -4.45 26.38
N HIS A 285 -5.77 -4.85 25.85
CA HIS A 285 -5.09 -6.12 26.17
C HIS A 285 -3.93 -5.92 27.16
N GLY A 286 -3.95 -4.82 27.94
CA GLY A 286 -2.95 -4.54 28.98
C GLY A 286 -1.70 -3.85 28.45
N GLY A 287 -1.63 -3.51 27.16
CA GLY A 287 -0.50 -2.80 26.58
C GLY A 287 -0.26 -1.42 27.20
N GLU A 288 1.01 -1.08 27.36
CA GLU A 288 1.42 0.17 27.99
C GLU A 288 1.55 1.31 26.97
N THR A 289 1.25 2.55 27.36
CA THR A 289 1.54 3.75 26.55
C THR A 289 3.01 4.16 26.73
N ASN A 290 3.91 3.24 26.38
CA ASN A 290 5.35 3.42 26.42
C ASN A 290 5.91 3.36 24.99
N VAL A 291 6.98 4.10 24.70
CA VAL A 291 7.50 4.26 23.34
C VAL A 291 7.85 2.92 22.68
N VAL A 292 8.35 1.96 23.47
CA VAL A 292 8.61 0.58 23.02
C VAL A 292 7.36 -0.13 22.47
N ASN A 293 6.19 0.23 22.99
CA ASN A 293 4.88 -0.32 22.62
C ASN A 293 4.08 0.64 21.73
N LEU A 294 4.65 1.76 21.29
CA LEU A 294 3.99 2.73 20.44
C LEU A 294 4.64 2.80 19.07
N VAL A 295 3.85 3.18 18.07
CA VAL A 295 4.31 3.46 16.72
C VAL A 295 3.46 4.55 16.07
N THR A 296 4.05 5.34 15.17
CA THR A 296 3.34 6.34 14.38
C THR A 296 2.65 5.72 13.16
N LEU A 297 1.33 5.85 13.04
CA LEU A 297 0.53 5.42 11.90
C LEU A 297 -0.40 6.52 11.41
N CYS A 298 -0.65 6.65 10.10
CA CYS A 298 -1.71 7.56 9.63
C CYS A 298 -3.09 7.06 10.06
N SER A 299 -4.11 7.93 10.06
CA SER A 299 -5.47 7.56 10.47
C SER A 299 -6.03 6.33 9.75
N TYR A 300 -5.74 6.18 8.44
CA TYR A 300 -6.13 5.01 7.67
C TYR A 300 -5.43 3.73 8.16
N HIS A 301 -4.09 3.74 8.24
CA HIS A 301 -3.32 2.56 8.64
C HIS A 301 -3.51 2.19 10.10
N ASN A 302 -3.71 3.18 10.97
CA ASN A 302 -4.11 2.95 12.35
C ASN A 302 -5.45 2.21 12.44
N GLY A 303 -6.44 2.59 11.61
CA GLY A 303 -7.76 1.94 11.60
C GLY A 303 -7.82 0.58 10.92
N ILE A 304 -6.81 0.21 10.13
CA ILE A 304 -6.75 -1.11 9.46
C ILE A 304 -5.68 -2.05 10.02
N ASN A 305 -4.91 -1.60 11.00
CA ASN A 305 -3.99 -2.45 11.74
C ASN A 305 -4.79 -3.50 12.50
N GLU A 306 -4.37 -4.77 12.45
CA GLU A 306 -4.99 -5.81 13.28
C GLU A 306 -4.52 -5.67 14.72
N ASP A 307 -5.45 -5.41 15.63
CA ASP A 307 -5.16 -5.16 17.05
C ASP A 307 -5.20 -6.45 17.87
N ASP A 308 -6.03 -7.44 17.48
CA ASP A 308 -6.10 -8.70 18.21
C ASP A 308 -4.86 -9.57 17.97
N PRO A 309 -4.02 -9.82 19.00
CA PRO A 309 -2.82 -10.63 18.85
C PRO A 309 -3.06 -12.09 18.54
N ASN A 310 -4.29 -12.57 18.74
CA ASN A 310 -4.67 -13.94 18.47
C ASN A 310 -5.42 -14.09 17.13
N ALA A 311 -5.78 -12.99 16.48
CA ALA A 311 -6.42 -13.02 15.17
C ALA A 311 -5.38 -13.05 14.04
N PRO A 312 -5.61 -13.83 12.97
CA PRO A 312 -4.77 -13.73 11.79
C PRO A 312 -4.91 -12.31 11.19
N PRO A 313 -3.80 -11.58 10.98
CA PRO A 313 -3.88 -10.18 10.65
C PRO A 313 -4.53 -9.96 9.29
N ARG A 314 -5.72 -9.35 9.19
CA ARG A 314 -6.45 -9.27 7.90
C ARG A 314 -5.73 -8.44 6.84
N ARG A 315 -5.12 -7.34 7.25
CA ARG A 315 -4.34 -6.43 6.40
C ARG A 315 -2.91 -6.28 6.89
N GLY A 316 -2.47 -7.16 7.77
CA GLY A 316 -1.20 -7.07 8.47
C GLY A 316 -1.32 -6.32 9.80
N ARG A 317 -0.24 -6.35 10.57
CA ARG A 317 -0.09 -5.60 11.83
C ARG A 317 1.32 -5.12 12.01
N LEU A 318 1.52 -4.01 12.70
CA LEU A 318 2.84 -3.61 13.14
C LEU A 318 3.22 -4.36 14.41
N THR A 319 4.46 -4.86 14.44
CA THR A 319 5.08 -5.52 15.59
C THR A 319 6.49 -4.99 15.76
N ARG A 320 7.07 -5.12 16.96
CA ARG A 320 8.48 -4.78 17.19
C ARG A 320 9.29 -6.08 17.29
N GLN A 321 10.28 -6.25 16.42
CA GLN A 321 11.15 -7.42 16.37
C GLN A 321 12.61 -6.96 16.43
N GLY A 322 13.37 -7.44 17.41
CA GLY A 322 14.76 -7.00 17.61
C GLY A 322 14.88 -5.47 17.73
N GLY A 323 13.90 -4.86 18.40
CA GLY A 323 13.74 -3.41 18.58
C GLY A 323 13.46 -2.58 17.31
N THR A 324 13.28 -3.22 16.15
CA THR A 324 12.81 -2.55 14.92
C THR A 324 11.31 -2.77 14.75
N VAL A 325 10.56 -1.74 14.38
CA VAL A 325 9.15 -1.91 14.01
C VAL A 325 9.06 -2.50 12.60
N VAL A 326 8.35 -3.62 12.49
CA VAL A 326 8.13 -4.36 11.25
C VAL A 326 6.65 -4.61 11.02
N TRP A 327 6.25 -4.55 9.76
CA TRP A 327 4.92 -4.94 9.35
C TRP A 327 4.86 -6.44 9.10
N GLN A 328 4.04 -7.12 9.90
CA GLN A 328 3.73 -8.52 9.74
C GLN A 328 2.58 -8.66 8.72
N PRO A 329 2.79 -9.35 7.58
CA PRO A 329 1.75 -9.54 6.57
C PRO A 329 0.63 -10.47 7.06
N PRO A 330 -0.55 -10.45 6.39
CA PRO A 330 -1.67 -11.34 6.69
C PRO A 330 -1.40 -12.84 6.65
N HIS A 331 -0.41 -13.21 5.86
CA HIS A 331 -0.01 -14.59 5.64
C HIS A 331 1.51 -14.63 5.74
N THR A 332 2.02 -15.38 6.72
CA THR A 332 3.42 -15.79 6.72
C THR A 332 3.58 -16.83 5.62
N SER A 333 4.40 -16.55 4.60
CA SER A 333 4.93 -17.60 3.73
C SER A 333 5.55 -18.66 4.65
N ARG A 334 5.12 -19.92 4.49
CA ARG A 334 5.78 -21.05 5.14
C ARG A 334 7.22 -21.20 4.67
#